data_AF-A0A6P6J826-F1
#
_entry.id   AF-A0A6P6J826-F1
#
_cell.length_a   1.000
_cell.length_b   1.000
_cell.length_c   1.000
_cell.angle_alpha   90.00
_cell.angle_beta   90.00
_cell.angle_gamma   90.00
#
_symmetry.space_group_name_H-M   'P 1'
#
loop_
_entity.id
_entity.type
_entity.pdbx_description
1 polymer ?
#
loop_
_entity_poly.entity_id
_entity_poly.type
_entity_poly.pdbx_seq_one_letter_code
_entity_poly.pdbx_strand_id
1 'polypeptide(L)'
;MSYIDLLQRFELWNVSNEVIKLSTCGPIMCLNQASTTLHINCSNCKRPMSNRGWICDRCHQCASVCAVCHHVVRGLFVWCQGCSHGGHLEHMMEWLKQSKHCPAGCGHLCEYT
;
A
#
# COMPACT_ATOMS: atom_id res chain seq x y z
N MET A 1 18.67 -4.49 -25.42
CA MET A 1 19.08 -4.15 -24.04
C MET A 1 18.82 -2.68 -23.84
N SER A 2 17.76 -2.31 -23.13
CA SER A 2 17.50 -0.91 -22.77
C SER A 2 18.35 -0.51 -21.56
N TYR A 3 18.51 0.79 -21.34
CA TYR A 3 19.23 1.30 -20.17
C TYR A 3 18.60 0.84 -18.84
N ILE A 4 17.27 0.76 -18.78
CA ILE A 4 16.53 0.27 -17.61
C ILE A 4 16.83 -1.21 -17.34
N ASP A 5 16.94 -2.03 -18.39
CA ASP A 5 17.28 -3.46 -18.22
C ASP A 5 18.66 -3.64 -17.59
N LEU A 6 19.62 -2.76 -17.91
CA LEU A 6 20.95 -2.77 -17.31
C LEU A 6 20.87 -2.41 -15.82
N LEU A 7 20.17 -1.34 -15.47
CA LEU A 7 19.99 -0.93 -14.07
C LEU A 7 19.34 -2.04 -13.23
N GLN A 8 18.33 -2.70 -13.77
CA GLN A 8 17.66 -3.82 -13.10
C GLN A 8 18.60 -5.02 -12.91
N ARG A 9 19.42 -5.37 -13.91
CA ARG A 9 20.39 -6.49 -13.80
C ARG A 9 21.50 -6.24 -12.78
N PHE A 10 21.86 -4.98 -12.55
CA PHE A 10 22.80 -4.59 -11.50
C PHE A 10 22.14 -4.32 -10.15
N GLU A 11 20.85 -4.66 -10.00
CA GLU A 11 20.09 -4.49 -8.76
C GLU A 11 19.97 -3.02 -8.30
N LEU A 12 20.10 -2.07 -9.23
CA LEU A 12 19.97 -0.63 -8.99
C LEU A 12 18.50 -0.17 -9.05
N TRP A 13 17.65 -0.81 -8.24
CA TRP A 13 16.19 -0.65 -8.30
C TRP A 13 15.72 0.79 -8.08
N ASN A 14 16.33 1.49 -7.12
CA ASN A 14 15.97 2.87 -6.80
C ASN A 14 16.28 3.81 -7.98
N VAL A 15 17.47 3.65 -8.58
CA VAL A 15 17.89 4.43 -9.75
C VAL A 15 16.99 4.12 -10.95
N SER A 16 16.70 2.84 -11.19
CA SER A 16 15.76 2.42 -12.23
C SER A 16 14.39 3.07 -12.05
N ASN A 17 13.85 3.08 -10.82
CA ASN A 17 12.56 3.69 -10.51
C ASN A 17 12.56 5.21 -10.69
N GLU A 18 13.66 5.88 -10.34
CA GLU A 18 13.82 7.32 -10.55
C GLU A 18 13.81 7.67 -12.05
N VAL A 19 14.57 6.92 -12.86
CA VAL A 19 14.59 7.06 -14.33
C VAL A 19 13.19 6.86 -14.93
N ILE A 20 12.48 5.82 -14.49
CA ILE A 20 11.10 5.54 -14.93
C ILE A 20 10.16 6.70 -14.57
N LYS A 21 10.24 7.18 -13.32
CA LYS A 21 9.37 8.26 -12.80
C LYS A 21 9.61 9.61 -13.48
N LEU A 22 10.85 9.92 -13.82
CA LEU A 22 11.23 11.19 -14.45
C LEU A 22 11.18 11.16 -15.99
N SER A 23 10.94 9.99 -16.60
CA SER A 23 10.86 9.85 -18.05
C SER A 23 9.68 10.61 -18.65
N THR A 24 9.93 11.32 -19.75
CA THR A 24 8.89 11.96 -20.56
C THR A 24 8.25 11.03 -21.59
N CYS A 25 8.82 9.83 -21.78
CA CYS A 25 8.31 8.81 -22.69
C CYS A 25 7.21 7.98 -22.01
N GLY A 26 5.99 8.02 -22.54
CA GLY A 26 4.80 7.34 -21.99
C GLY A 26 4.99 5.83 -21.73
N PRO A 27 5.48 5.04 -22.71
CA PRO A 27 5.78 3.62 -22.52
C PRO A 27 6.79 3.31 -21.41
N ILE A 28 7.69 4.24 -21.08
CA ILE A 28 8.64 4.08 -19.97
C ILE A 28 7.96 4.45 -18.65
N MET A 29 7.21 5.56 -18.62
CA MET A 29 6.55 6.06 -17.42
C MET A 29 5.52 5.06 -16.86
N CYS A 30 4.88 4.25 -17.71
CA CYS A 30 3.92 3.24 -17.26
C CYS A 30 4.55 1.94 -16.74
N LEU A 31 5.88 1.75 -16.85
CA LEU A 31 6.55 0.53 -16.37
C LEU A 31 6.36 0.32 -14.86
N ASN A 32 6.26 1.39 -14.07
CA ASN A 32 5.99 1.31 -12.63
C ASN A 32 4.50 1.09 -12.27
N GLN A 33 3.60 1.03 -13.26
CA GLN A 33 2.15 0.82 -13.07
C GLN A 33 1.65 -0.52 -13.65
N ALA A 34 2.51 -1.27 -14.34
CA ALA A 34 2.09 -2.37 -15.20
C ALA A 34 2.02 -3.74 -14.51
N SER A 35 2.42 -3.89 -13.24
CA SER A 35 2.67 -5.23 -12.68
C SER A 35 2.26 -5.45 -11.22
N THR A 36 1.42 -4.60 -10.64
CA THR A 36 0.90 -4.80 -9.27
C THR A 36 -0.61 -4.59 -9.24
N THR A 37 -1.38 -5.67 -9.41
CA THR A 37 -2.82 -5.63 -9.11
C THR A 37 -3.00 -5.81 -7.60
N LEU A 38 -3.55 -4.80 -6.93
CA LEU A 38 -3.88 -4.87 -5.51
C LEU A 38 -5.38 -5.05 -5.32
N HIS A 39 -5.78 -6.13 -4.67
CA HIS A 39 -7.15 -6.32 -4.22
C HIS A 39 -7.30 -5.74 -2.82
N ILE A 40 -8.04 -4.64 -2.71
CA ILE A 40 -8.23 -3.92 -1.44
C ILE A 40 -9.67 -4.09 -0.99
N ASN A 41 -9.84 -4.39 0.30
CA ASN A 41 -11.15 -4.47 0.94
C ASN A 41 -11.35 -3.29 1.88
N CYS A 42 -12.60 -2.82 2.02
CA CYS A 42 -12.94 -1.79 2.98
C CYS A 42 -12.65 -2.26 4.41
N SER A 43 -11.86 -1.50 5.15
CA SER A 43 -11.54 -1.78 6.56
C SER A 43 -12.78 -1.86 7.46
N ASN A 44 -13.86 -1.17 7.12
CA ASN A 44 -15.11 -1.21 7.90
C ASN A 44 -16.02 -2.39 7.50
N CYS A 45 -16.46 -2.45 6.24
CA CYS A 45 -17.46 -3.44 5.80
C CYS A 45 -16.91 -4.70 5.11
N LYS A 46 -15.58 -4.80 4.95
CA LYS A 46 -14.84 -5.91 4.33
C LYS A 46 -15.16 -6.21 2.86
N ARG A 47 -15.99 -5.38 2.22
CA ARG A 47 -16.30 -5.54 0.78
C ARG A 47 -15.10 -5.12 -0.07
N PRO A 48 -14.88 -5.79 -1.22
CA PRO A 48 -13.90 -5.35 -2.21
C PRO A 48 -14.18 -3.91 -2.63
N MET A 49 -13.12 -3.12 -2.74
CA MET A 49 -13.19 -1.74 -3.21
C MET A 49 -13.10 -1.69 -4.72
N SER A 50 -13.81 -0.74 -5.34
CA SER A 50 -13.75 -0.54 -6.77
C SER A 50 -12.36 0.01 -7.17
N ASN A 51 -11.85 -0.43 -8.31
CA ASN A 51 -10.48 -0.12 -8.76
C ASN A 51 -10.25 1.37 -9.09
N ARG A 52 -11.27 2.22 -8.93
CA ARG A 52 -11.27 3.64 -9.32
C ARG A 52 -11.34 4.62 -8.15
N GLY A 53 -11.31 4.14 -6.92
CA GLY A 53 -11.36 5.04 -5.78
C GLY A 53 -10.85 4.36 -4.53
N TRP A 54 -9.93 5.02 -3.83
CA TRP A 54 -9.55 4.67 -2.47
C TRP A 54 -10.68 4.90 -1.46
N ILE A 55 -11.94 5.05 -1.90
CA ILE A 55 -13.11 5.34 -1.08
C ILE A 55 -14.14 4.22 -1.29
N CYS A 56 -14.65 3.66 -0.20
CA CYS A 56 -15.66 2.61 -0.26
C CYS A 56 -17.02 3.20 -0.63
N ASP A 57 -17.67 2.69 -1.68
CA ASP A 57 -18.99 3.14 -2.15
C ASP A 57 -20.11 2.99 -1.11
N ARG A 58 -19.95 2.08 -0.13
CA ARG A 58 -20.94 1.84 0.93
C ARG A 58 -20.65 2.65 2.20
N CYS A 59 -19.40 2.68 2.63
CA CYS A 59 -19.01 3.29 3.91
C CYS A 59 -18.60 4.75 3.76
N HIS A 60 -18.34 5.22 2.54
CA HIS A 60 -17.73 6.52 2.25
C HIS A 60 -16.43 6.76 3.02
N GLN A 61 -15.73 5.68 3.36
CA GLN A 61 -14.46 5.70 4.10
C GLN A 61 -13.30 5.43 3.17
N CYS A 62 -12.18 6.11 3.43
CA CYS A 62 -10.94 5.90 2.71
C CYS A 62 -10.31 4.55 3.11
N ALA A 63 -9.75 3.81 2.15
CA ALA A 63 -9.08 2.55 2.39
C ALA A 63 -7.82 2.72 3.24
N SER A 64 -7.13 3.85 3.07
CA SER A 64 -5.83 4.15 3.65
C SER A 64 -5.92 5.01 4.92
N VAL A 65 -6.90 4.78 5.79
CA VAL A 65 -6.95 5.44 7.11
C VAL A 65 -6.10 4.67 8.11
N CYS A 66 -5.23 5.37 8.84
CA CYS A 66 -4.40 4.74 9.86
C CYS A 66 -5.21 4.42 11.12
N ALA A 67 -5.21 3.15 11.53
CA ALA A 67 -5.91 2.67 12.72
C ALA A 67 -5.34 3.20 14.05
N VAL A 68 -4.14 3.79 14.04
CA VAL A 68 -3.50 4.36 15.24
C VAL A 68 -3.81 5.84 15.37
N CYS A 69 -3.48 6.64 14.35
CA CYS A 69 -3.65 8.10 14.40
C CYS A 69 -4.94 8.60 13.75
N HIS A 70 -5.73 7.74 13.11
CA HIS A 70 -7.01 8.06 12.45
C HIS A 70 -6.92 9.06 11.28
N HIS A 71 -5.71 9.35 10.79
CA HIS A 71 -5.49 10.20 9.62
C HIS A 71 -5.32 9.37 8.34
N VAL A 72 -5.64 9.99 7.20
CA VAL A 72 -5.40 9.41 5.87
C VAL A 72 -3.90 9.31 5.61
N VAL A 73 -3.45 8.13 5.20
CA VAL A 73 -2.07 7.86 4.79
C VAL A 73 -1.88 8.31 3.35
N ARG A 74 -0.97 9.27 3.15
CA ARG A 74 -0.59 9.80 1.82
C ARG A 74 0.68 9.17 1.24
N GLY A 75 1.32 8.26 2.00
CA GLY A 75 2.55 7.58 1.63
C GLY A 75 2.43 6.06 1.80
N LEU A 76 3.46 5.42 2.35
CA LEU A 76 3.46 3.98 2.58
C LEU A 76 2.36 3.57 3.56
N PHE A 77 1.41 2.82 3.04
CA PHE A 77 0.32 2.21 3.78
C PHE A 77 0.54 0.70 3.88
N VAL A 78 0.59 0.20 5.11
CA VAL A 78 0.65 -1.25 5.37
C VAL A 78 -0.64 -1.70 6.01
N TRP A 79 -1.19 -2.83 5.56
CA TRP A 79 -2.42 -3.39 6.10
C TRP A 79 -2.33 -4.90 6.26
N CYS A 80 -3.14 -5.43 7.17
CA CYS A 80 -3.28 -6.86 7.37
C CYS A 80 -4.23 -7.42 6.31
N GLN A 81 -3.80 -8.42 5.54
CA GLN A 81 -4.65 -9.04 4.52
C GLN A 81 -5.88 -9.75 5.10
N GLY A 82 -5.82 -10.20 6.37
CA GLY A 82 -6.92 -10.87 7.04
C GLY A 82 -8.03 -9.92 7.52
N CYS A 83 -7.67 -8.81 8.18
CA CYS A 83 -8.66 -7.88 8.76
C CYS A 83 -8.81 -6.58 7.97
N SER A 84 -8.00 -6.32 6.94
CA SER A 84 -8.04 -5.10 6.12
C SER A 84 -7.83 -3.78 6.87
N HIS A 85 -7.39 -3.83 8.14
CA HIS A 85 -6.95 -2.65 8.87
C HIS A 85 -5.46 -2.41 8.66
N GLY A 86 -5.06 -1.15 8.69
CA GLY A 86 -3.69 -0.75 8.42
C GLY A 86 -3.39 0.66 8.88
N GLY A 87 -2.26 1.19 8.41
CA GLY A 87 -1.89 2.57 8.66
C GLY A 87 -0.51 2.94 8.16
N HIS A 88 -0.01 4.06 8.69
CA HIS A 88 1.34 4.51 8.44
C HIS A 88 2.34 3.43 8.86
N LEU A 89 3.33 3.14 8.00
CA LEU A 89 4.37 2.14 8.29
C LEU A 89 4.95 2.30 9.70
N GLU A 90 5.36 3.50 10.07
CA GLU A 90 5.95 3.81 11.38
C GLU A 90 5.01 3.49 12.55
N HIS A 91 3.75 3.94 12.49
CA HIS A 91 2.77 3.66 13.55
C HIS A 91 2.48 2.16 13.69
N MET A 92 2.38 1.45 12.57
CA MET A 92 2.11 0.02 12.57
C MET A 92 3.30 -0.76 13.12
N MET A 93 4.53 -0.42 12.70
CA MET A 93 5.75 -1.02 13.24
C MET A 93 5.88 -0.78 14.74
N GLU A 94 5.63 0.44 15.23
CA GLU A 94 5.71 0.76 16.66
C GLU A 94 4.68 -0.01 17.48
N TRP A 95 3.42 -0.06 17.01
CA TRP A 95 2.36 -0.82 17.67
C TRP A 95 2.70 -2.32 17.79
N LEU A 96 3.21 -2.90 16.70
CA LEU A 96 3.52 -4.33 16.64
C LEU A 96 4.69 -4.76 17.51
N LYS A 97 5.55 -3.83 17.97
CA LYS A 97 6.56 -4.11 18.99
C LYS A 97 5.94 -4.50 20.33
N GLN A 98 4.74 -4.01 20.62
CA GLN A 98 4.08 -4.17 21.92
C GLN A 98 2.90 -5.13 21.87
N SER A 99 2.21 -5.27 20.73
CA SER A 99 1.05 -6.14 20.60
C SER A 99 0.88 -6.68 19.18
N LYS A 100 0.55 -7.98 19.07
CA LYS A 100 0.14 -8.61 17.82
C LYS A 100 -1.33 -8.33 17.47
N HIS A 101 -2.11 -7.74 18.37
CA HIS A 101 -3.51 -7.42 18.09
C HIS A 101 -3.64 -6.21 17.19
N CYS A 102 -4.66 -6.23 16.33
CA CYS A 102 -5.00 -5.13 15.46
C CYS A 102 -5.22 -3.82 16.24
N PRO A 103 -4.54 -2.71 15.90
CA PRO A 103 -4.73 -1.42 16.57
C PRO A 103 -6.15 -0.87 16.44
N ALA A 104 -6.90 -1.28 15.42
CA ALA A 104 -8.31 -0.93 15.25
C ALA A 104 -9.25 -1.59 16.28
N GLY A 105 -8.76 -2.44 17.17
CA GLY A 105 -9.58 -3.08 18.21
C GLY A 105 -10.53 -4.18 17.70
N CYS A 106 -10.32 -4.70 16.49
CA CYS A 106 -11.21 -5.71 15.90
C CYS A 106 -10.97 -7.15 16.40
N GLY A 107 -10.09 -7.34 17.39
CA GLY A 107 -9.74 -8.65 17.97
C GLY A 107 -8.83 -9.54 17.11
N HIS A 108 -8.45 -9.12 15.90
CA HIS A 108 -7.59 -9.93 15.03
C HIS A 108 -6.12 -9.90 15.48
N LEU A 109 -5.47 -11.06 15.55
CA LEU A 109 -4.02 -11.17 15.68
C LEU A 109 -3.39 -10.95 14.30
N CYS A 110 -2.95 -9.73 14.03
CA CYS A 110 -2.46 -9.37 12.71
C CYS A 110 -1.01 -9.80 12.55
N GLU A 111 -0.75 -10.53 11.47
CA GLU A 111 0.58 -10.79 10.97
C GLU A 111 0.80 -10.01 9.68
N TYR A 112 1.95 -9.34 9.61
CA TYR A 112 2.42 -8.58 8.46
C TYR A 112 3.68 -9.29 7.97
N THR A 113 3.49 -10.39 7.24
CA THR A 113 4.57 -11.14 6.55
C THR A 113 4.92 -10.49 5.23
#